data_AF-A0A7Y9JYU4-F1
#
_entry.id   AF-A0A7Y9JYU4-F1
#
_cell.length_a   1.000
_cell.length_b   1.000
_cell.length_c   1.000
_cell.angle_alpha   90.00
_cell.angle_beta   90.00
_cell.angle_gamma   90.00
#
_symmetry.space_group_name_H-M   'P 1'
#
loop_
_entity.id
_entity.type
_entity.pdbx_description
1 polymer ?
#
loop_
_entity_poly.entity_id
_entity_poly.type
_entity_poly.pdbx_seq_one_letter_code
_entity_poly.pdbx_strand_id
1 'polypeptide(L)' 'MQHQRWDELSTGRRVGVVVVSAAQIALTVAAYRDLVKRPAEQVHGPKLAWGVALLVNWVGPITYFAKGRLPA' A
#
# COMPACT_ATOMS: atom_id res chain seq x y z
N MET A 1 5.03 -28.94 9.45
CA MET A 1 5.59 -27.67 8.96
C MET A 1 6.20 -26.95 10.16
N GLN A 2 7.51 -26.70 10.17
CA GLN A 2 8.17 -26.01 11.29
C GLN A 2 7.98 -24.51 11.10
N HIS A 3 7.22 -23.86 11.99
CA HIS A 3 7.15 -22.40 12.03
C HIS A 3 8.46 -21.89 12.61
N GLN A 4 9.30 -21.27 11.79
CA GLN A 4 10.52 -20.64 12.30
C GLN A 4 10.14 -19.51 13.24
N ARG A 5 10.73 -19.51 14.43
CA ARG A 5 10.53 -18.42 15.38
C ARG A 5 11.29 -17.19 14.90
N TRP A 6 10.80 -16.01 15.23
CA TRP A 6 11.41 -14.75 14.82
C TRP A 6 12.91 -14.65 15.17
N ASP A 7 13.30 -15.22 16.31
CA ASP A 7 14.68 -15.24 16.79
C ASP A 7 15.58 -16.25 16.07
N GLU A 8 14.99 -17.16 15.29
CA GLU A 8 15.71 -18.14 14.45
C GLU A 8 15.98 -17.60 13.04
N LEU A 9 15.43 -16.42 12.69
CA LEU A 9 15.69 -15.77 11.42
C LEU A 9 17.10 -15.17 11.40
N SER A 10 17.81 -15.34 10.29
CA SER A 10 19.05 -14.59 10.06
C SER A 10 18.79 -13.08 10.10
N THR A 11 19.79 -12.30 10.51
CA THR A 11 19.68 -10.83 10.60
C THR A 11 19.17 -10.21 9.30
N GLY A 12 19.67 -10.67 8.15
CA GLY A 12 19.21 -10.19 6.84
C GLY A 12 17.72 -10.47 6.58
N ARG A 13 17.21 -11.63 6.99
CA ARG A 13 15.80 -11.98 6.83
C ARG A 13 14.90 -11.17 7.76
N ARG A 14 15.33 -10.94 9.01
CA ARG A 14 14.63 -10.07 9.96
C ARG A 14 14.53 -8.65 9.44
N VAL A 15 15.63 -8.09 8.95
CA VAL A 15 15.66 -6.75 8.31
C VAL A 15 14.74 -6.71 7.10
N GLY A 16 14.80 -7.72 6.22
CA GLY A 16 13.94 -7.81 5.05
C GLY A 16 12.45 -7.75 5.40
N VAL A 17 12.00 -8.51 6.41
CA VAL A 17 10.60 -8.48 6.86
C VAL A 17 10.21 -7.09 7.36
N VAL A 18 11.06 -6.44 8.17
CA VAL A 18 10.78 -5.09 8.69
C VAL A 18 10.66 -4.09 7.54
N VAL A 19 11.59 -4.11 6.60
CA VAL A 19 11.60 -3.19 5.45
C VAL A 19 10.36 -3.37 4.58
N VAL A 20 10.04 -4.61 4.21
CA VAL A 20 8.86 -4.91 3.36
C VAL A 20 7.58 -4.49 4.07
N SER A 21 7.44 -4.78 5.35
CA SER A 21 6.25 -4.41 6.14
C SER A 21 6.12 -2.89 6.26
N ALA A 22 7.22 -2.18 6.56
CA ALA A 22 7.23 -0.73 6.65
C ALA A 22 6.87 -0.08 5.31
N ALA A 23 7.42 -0.59 4.20
CA ALA A 23 7.10 -0.13 2.86
C ALA A 23 5.62 -0.32 2.53
N GLN A 24 5.01 -1.45 2.90
CA GLN A 24 3.58 -1.71 2.67
C GLN A 24 2.70 -0.69 3.41
N ILE A 25 3.01 -0.46 4.68
CA ILE A 25 2.27 0.49 5.53
C ILE A 25 2.42 1.90 4.98
N ALA A 26 3.64 2.32 4.67
CA ALA A 26 3.92 3.64 4.12
C ALA A 26 3.18 3.87 2.80
N LEU A 27 3.21 2.89 1.89
CA LEU A 27 2.53 2.97 0.61
C LEU A 27 1.01 3.07 0.77
N THR A 28 0.43 2.26 1.64
CA THR A 28 -1.02 2.24 1.89
C THR A 28 -1.48 3.56 2.51
N VAL A 29 -0.76 4.05 3.53
CA VAL A 29 -1.05 5.33 4.19
C VAL A 29 -0.92 6.49 3.20
N ALA A 30 0.13 6.49 2.37
CA ALA A 30 0.30 7.51 1.34
C ALA A 30 -0.86 7.51 0.34
N ALA A 31 -1.31 6.34 -0.10
CA ALA A 31 -2.42 6.21 -1.05
C ALA A 31 -3.74 6.71 -0.46
N TYR A 32 -4.07 6.36 0.79
CA TYR A 32 -5.27 6.90 1.45
C TYR A 32 -5.18 8.41 1.65
N ARG A 33 -4.01 8.93 2.06
CA ARG A 33 -3.81 10.38 2.23
C ARG A 33 -3.98 11.14 0.92
N ASP A 34 -3.43 10.62 -0.19
CA ASP A 34 -3.58 11.20 -1.52
C ASP A 34 -5.04 11.18 -1.96
N LEU A 35 -5.74 10.05 -1.81
CA LEU A 35 -7.16 9.89 -2.18
C LEU A 35 -8.09 10.84 -1.43
N VAL A 36 -7.85 11.05 -0.13
CA VAL A 36 -8.65 11.97 0.69
C VAL A 36 -8.41 13.42 0.25
N LYS A 37 -7.15 13.80 0.01
CA LYS A 37 -6.78 15.18 -0.32
C LYS A 37 -7.07 15.59 -1.77
N ARG A 38 -7.01 14.67 -2.73
CA ARG A 38 -7.27 14.98 -4.15
C ARG A 38 -8.72 15.38 -4.37
N PRO A 39 -9.02 16.42 -5.17
CA PRO A 39 -10.37 16.68 -5.66
C PRO A 39 -10.95 15.47 -6.40
N ALA A 40 -12.27 15.30 -6.37
CA ALA A 40 -12.92 14.15 -7.01
C ALA A 40 -12.72 14.14 -8.54
N GLU A 41 -12.64 15.31 -9.18
CA GLU A 41 -12.37 15.41 -10.62
C GLU A 41 -10.97 14.91 -11.01
N GLN A 42 -10.02 14.87 -10.07
CA GLN A 42 -8.64 14.42 -10.30
C GLN A 42 -8.42 12.94 -9.96
N VAL A 43 -9.50 12.21 -9.71
CA VAL A 43 -9.48 10.77 -9.42
C VAL A 43 -10.25 10.05 -10.52
N HIS A 44 -9.64 9.02 -11.10
CA HIS A 44 -10.27 8.27 -12.19
C HIS A 44 -11.37 7.35 -11.64
N GLY A 45 -12.61 7.83 -11.62
CA GLY A 45 -13.77 7.12 -11.10
C GLY A 45 -14.07 7.41 -9.62
N PRO A 46 -15.02 6.69 -8.99
CA PRO A 46 -15.48 7.00 -7.65
C PRO A 46 -14.39 6.80 -6.59
N LYS A 47 -14.23 7.78 -5.69
CA LYS A 47 -13.28 7.69 -4.57
C LYS A 47 -13.52 6.47 -3.68
N LEU A 48 -14.77 6.08 -3.46
CA LEU A 48 -15.09 4.89 -2.67
C LEU A 48 -14.56 3.60 -3.29
N ALA A 49 -14.63 3.47 -4.62
CA ALA A 49 -14.08 2.31 -5.31
C ALA A 49 -12.56 2.20 -5.09
N TRP A 50 -11.85 3.32 -5.14
CA TRP A 50 -10.44 3.37 -4.77
C TRP A 50 -10.19 3.09 -3.29
N GLY A 51 -11.02 3.62 -2.39
CA GLY A 51 -10.91 3.34 -0.96
C GLY A 51 -11.02 1.85 -0.62
N VAL A 52 -11.87 1.11 -1.35
CA VAL A 52 -11.97 -0.36 -1.26
C VAL A 52 -10.78 -1.04 -1.94
N ALA A 53 -10.37 -0.57 -3.13
CA ALA A 53 -9.22 -1.14 -3.83
C ALA A 53 -7.94 -1.08 -2.98
N LEU A 54 -7.72 -0.02 -2.20
CA LEU A 54 -6.58 0.13 -1.30
C LEU A 54 -6.50 -0.92 -0.19
N LEU A 55 -7.59 -1.64 0.11
CA LEU A 55 -7.58 -2.76 1.06
C LEU A 55 -6.89 -4.00 0.47
N VAL A 56 -6.66 -4.04 -0.84
CA VAL A 56 -6.02 -5.17 -1.53
C VAL A 56 -4.51 -5.06 -1.43
N ASN A 57 -3.94 -5.33 -0.25
CA ASN A 57 -2.50 -5.44 0.04
C ASN A 57 -1.62 -4.50 -0.81
N TRP A 58 -0.69 -5.04 -1.62
CA TRP A 58 0.20 -4.25 -2.49
C TRP A 58 -0.48 -3.79 -3.77
N VAL A 59 -1.38 -4.62 -4.30
CA VAL A 59 -2.02 -4.40 -5.61
C VAL A 59 -2.85 -3.12 -5.59
N GLY A 60 -3.61 -2.89 -4.53
CA GLY A 60 -4.48 -1.72 -4.38
C GLY A 60 -3.73 -0.38 -4.46
N PRO A 61 -2.83 -0.10 -3.51
CA PRO A 61 -2.04 1.13 -3.50
C PRO A 61 -1.19 1.35 -4.75
N ILE A 62 -0.55 0.29 -5.28
CA ILE A 62 0.23 0.40 -6.53
C ILE A 62 -0.69 0.78 -7.70
N THR A 63 -1.83 0.11 -7.84
CA THR A 63 -2.79 0.38 -8.92
C THR A 63 -3.39 1.77 -8.81
N TYR A 64 -3.69 2.24 -7.59
CA TYR A 64 -4.17 3.59 -7.36
C TYR A 64 -3.18 4.64 -7.85
N PHE A 65 -1.90 4.52 -7.49
CA PHE A 65 -0.91 5.50 -7.93
C PHE A 65 -0.63 5.44 -9.44
N ALA A 66 -0.75 4.27 -10.05
CA ALA A 66 -0.51 4.06 -11.47
C ALA A 66 -1.69 4.50 -12.36
N LYS A 67 -2.94 4.30 -11.92
CA LYS A 67 -4.14 4.48 -12.76
C LYS A 67 -5.29 5.27 -12.11
N GLY A 68 -5.27 5.45 -10.79
CA GLY A 68 -6.34 6.14 -10.06
C GLY A 68 -6.21 7.66 -10.02
N ARG A 69 -5.06 8.19 -10.43
CA ARG A 69 -4.77 9.63 -10.43
C ARG A 69 -4.86 10.20 -11.85
N LEU A 70 -5.57 11.30 -11.99
CA LEU A 70 -5.55 12.11 -13.21
C LEU A 70 -4.54 13.26 -13.08
N PRO A 71 -3.93 13.71 -14.19
CA PRO A 71 -3.15 14.95 -14.17
C PRO A 71 -4.03 16.12 -13.74
N ALA A 72 -3.42 17.08 -13.05
CA ALA A 72 -4.06 18.35 -12.73
C ALA A 72 -4.17 19.23 -13.97
#